data_AF-A0A1J5PHI8-F1
#
_entry.id   AF-A0A1J5PHI8-F1
#
_cell.length_a   1.000
_cell.length_b   1.000
_cell.length_c   1.000
_cell.angle_alpha   90.00
_cell.angle_beta   90.00
_cell.angle_gamma   90.00
#
_symmetry.space_group_name_H-M   'P 1'
#
loop_
_entity.id
_entity.type
_entity.pdbx_description
1 polymer ?
#
loop_
_entity_poly.entity_id
_entity_poly.type
_entity_poly.pdbx_seq_one_letter_code
_entity_poly.pdbx_strand_id
1 'polypeptide(L)'
;MTFDGCALPCGCHPDIPRDTLYTVTDVYPEHVVLDGNHPLAGIALRLTLKVRAVREATQAEINSASAGTGFFKITPLQDRVTGATRH
;
A
#
# COMPACT_ATOMS: atom_id res chain seq x y z
N MET A 1 -13.38 5.77 4.99
CA MET A 1 -12.79 6.77 5.92
C MET A 1 -11.61 6.11 6.59
N THR A 2 -10.44 6.75 6.66
CA THR A 2 -9.20 6.13 7.17
C THR A 2 -8.62 6.95 8.31
N PHE A 3 -8.14 6.28 9.35
CA PHE A 3 -7.56 6.86 10.56
C PHE A 3 -6.14 6.35 10.77
N ASP A 4 -5.28 7.22 11.30
CA ASP A 4 -3.98 6.84 11.83
C ASP A 4 -4.15 6.33 13.27
N GLY A 5 -3.56 5.18 13.61
CA GLY A 5 -3.57 4.62 14.96
C GLY A 5 -3.09 5.59 16.03
N CYS A 6 -2.11 6.45 15.70
CA CYS A 6 -1.60 7.48 16.60
C CYS A 6 -2.63 8.57 16.91
N ALA A 7 -3.59 8.79 16.00
CA ALA A 7 -4.65 9.78 16.15
C ALA A 7 -5.95 9.20 16.73
N LEU A 8 -5.99 7.90 17.08
CA LEU A 8 -7.18 7.29 17.67
C LEU A 8 -7.46 7.85 19.07
N PRO A 9 -8.73 8.15 19.40
CA PRO A 9 -9.10 8.72 20.69
C PRO A 9 -8.76 7.80 21.87
N CYS A 10 -8.64 8.37 23.06
CA CYS A 10 -8.31 7.65 24.30
C CYS A 10 -9.39 6.65 24.75
N GLY A 11 -10.58 6.67 24.15
CA GLY A 11 -11.65 5.69 24.37
C GLY A 11 -11.52 4.41 23.55
N CYS A 12 -10.54 4.30 22.65
CA CYS A 12 -10.25 3.06 21.93
C CYS A 12 -9.54 2.04 22.82
N HIS A 13 -9.66 0.76 22.48
CA HIS A 13 -9.08 -0.35 23.23
C HIS A 13 -7.56 -0.13 23.47
N PRO A 14 -7.04 -0.31 24.70
CA PRO A 14 -5.67 0.05 25.04
C PRO A 14 -4.62 -0.74 24.26
N ASP A 15 -4.96 -1.97 23.86
CA ASP A 15 -4.06 -2.85 23.12
C ASP A 15 -4.11 -2.64 21.59
N ILE A 16 -4.85 -1.62 21.10
CA ILE A 16 -4.86 -1.29 19.67
C ILE A 16 -3.46 -0.80 19.24
N PRO A 17 -2.86 -1.42 18.22
CA PRO A 17 -1.61 -0.93 17.63
C PRO A 17 -1.73 0.52 17.15
N ARG A 18 -0.78 1.37 17.57
CA ARG A 18 -0.78 2.80 17.22
C ARG A 18 -0.06 3.09 15.90
N ASP A 19 0.70 2.13 15.38
CA ASP A 19 1.51 2.25 14.16
C ASP A 19 0.78 1.78 12.88
N THR A 20 -0.52 1.50 12.99
CA THR A 20 -1.34 0.91 11.93
C THR A 20 -2.34 1.92 11.38
N LEU A 21 -2.63 1.81 10.08
CA LEU A 21 -3.72 2.54 9.44
C LEU A 21 -5.02 1.74 9.55
N TYR A 22 -6.09 2.39 9.98
CA TYR A 22 -7.40 1.78 10.17
C TYR A 22 -8.40 2.30 9.16
N THR A 23 -9.14 1.40 8.51
CA THR A 23 -10.27 1.76 7.64
C THR A 23 -11.58 1.49 8.38
N VAL A 24 -12.49 2.47 8.41
CA VAL A 24 -13.84 2.24 8.94
C VAL A 24 -14.60 1.35 7.97
N THR A 25 -15.01 0.17 8.44
CA THR A 25 -15.85 -0.74 7.64
C THR A 25 -17.33 -0.50 7.90
N ASP A 26 -17.69 -0.29 9.17
CA ASP A 26 -19.09 -0.20 9.60
C ASP A 26 -19.27 0.89 10.67
N VAL A 27 -20.43 1.55 10.64
CA VAL A 27 -20.82 2.60 11.59
C VAL A 27 -22.18 2.25 12.18
N TYR A 28 -22.21 2.10 13.49
CA TYR A 28 -23.42 1.88 14.28
C TYR A 28 -23.72 3.12 15.13
N PRO A 29 -24.95 3.27 15.67
CA PRO A 29 -25.31 4.43 16.48
C PRO A 29 -24.39 4.67 17.68
N GLU A 30 -23.82 3.61 18.25
CA GLU A 30 -23.04 3.64 19.48
C GLU A 30 -21.54 3.35 19.29
N HIS A 31 -21.13 2.76 18.15
CA HIS A 31 -19.74 2.38 17.91
C HIS A 31 -19.40 2.32 16.41
N VAL A 32 -18.10 2.29 16.11
CA VAL A 32 -17.57 2.08 14.76
C VAL A 32 -16.68 0.85 14.74
N VAL A 33 -16.66 0.16 13.59
CA VAL A 33 -15.75 -0.97 13.37
C VAL A 33 -14.56 -0.50 12.56
N LEU A 34 -13.37 -0.80 13.06
CA LEU A 34 -12.09 -0.43 12.47
C LEU A 34 -11.38 -1.68 11.97
N ASP A 35 -11.02 -1.68 10.68
CA ASP A 35 -10.19 -2.72 10.07
C ASP A 35 -8.74 -2.22 9.94
N GLY A 36 -7.83 -2.88 10.65
CA GLY A 36 -6.38 -2.60 10.62
C GLY A 36 -5.61 -3.43 9.61
N ASN A 37 -6.29 -4.19 8.76
CA ASN A 37 -5.63 -4.91 7.69
C ASN A 37 -4.98 -3.93 6.70
N HIS A 38 -3.85 -4.34 6.12
CA HIS A 38 -3.25 -3.59 5.01
C HIS A 38 -4.31 -3.39 3.90
N PRO A 39 -4.39 -2.23 3.23
CA PRO A 39 -5.46 -1.96 2.23
C PRO A 39 -5.55 -2.96 1.07
N LEU A 40 -4.51 -3.76 0.85
CA LEU A 40 -4.44 -4.80 -0.16
C LEU A 40 -4.51 -6.23 0.42
N ALA A 41 -4.78 -6.40 1.71
CA ALA A 41 -4.93 -7.70 2.35
C ALA A 41 -6.11 -8.47 1.73
N GLY A 42 -5.93 -9.77 1.50
CA GLY A 42 -6.95 -10.62 0.88
C GLY A 42 -7.18 -10.38 -0.62
N ILE A 43 -6.54 -9.38 -1.23
CA ILE A 43 -6.64 -9.10 -2.67
C ILE A 43 -5.49 -9.78 -3.41
N ALA A 44 -5.82 -10.56 -4.44
CA ALA A 44 -4.81 -11.15 -5.31
C ALA A 44 -4.19 -10.08 -6.22
N LEU A 45 -2.92 -9.73 -5.97
CA LEU A 45 -2.16 -8.81 -6.81
C LEU A 45 -1.62 -9.53 -8.06
N ARG A 46 -2.09 -9.17 -9.24
CA ARG A 46 -1.62 -9.69 -10.54
C ARG A 46 -0.71 -8.66 -11.20
N LEU A 47 0.60 -8.87 -11.12
CA LEU A 47 1.60 -7.94 -11.63
C LEU A 47 2.23 -8.45 -12.93
N THR A 48 2.25 -7.61 -13.96
CA THR A 48 3.08 -7.83 -15.16
C THR A 48 4.34 -7.01 -15.03
N LEU A 49 5.48 -7.68 -14.80
CA LEU A 49 6.75 -7.02 -14.53
C LEU A 49 7.76 -7.26 -15.66
N LYS A 50 8.59 -6.26 -15.94
CA LYS A 50 9.76 -6.36 -16.83
C LYS A 50 11.00 -5.87 -16.10
N VAL A 51 11.99 -6.75 -15.93
CA VAL A 51 13.30 -6.37 -15.38
C VAL A 51 14.00 -5.45 -16.38
N ARG A 52 14.40 -4.26 -15.93
CA ARG A 52 15.07 -3.25 -16.77
C ARG A 52 16.59 -3.29 -16.62
N ALA A 53 17.08 -3.47 -15.41
CA ALA A 53 18.51 -3.51 -15.09
C ALA A 53 18.72 -4.25 -13.75
N VAL A 54 19.90 -4.82 -13.57
CA VAL A 54 20.37 -5.43 -12.32
C VAL A 54 21.79 -4.93 -12.08
N ARG A 55 22.08 -4.51 -10.84
CA ARG A 55 23.42 -4.07 -10.41
C ARG A 55 23.60 -4.35 -8.93
N GLU A 56 24.85 -4.28 -8.47
CA GLU A 56 25.17 -4.30 -7.04
C GLU A 56 24.63 -3.07 -6.31
N ALA A 57 24.21 -3.28 -5.07
CA ALA A 57 23.79 -2.21 -4.18
C ALA A 57 25.01 -1.40 -3.71
N THR A 58 24.87 -0.09 -3.65
CA THR A 58 25.90 0.78 -3.08
C THR A 58 25.88 0.72 -1.54
N GLN A 59 26.96 1.10 -0.87
CA GLN A 59 27.01 1.12 0.59
C GLN A 59 25.90 1.99 1.21
N ALA A 60 25.53 3.10 0.58
CA ALA A 60 24.45 3.97 1.04
C ALA A 60 23.07 3.28 0.98
N GLU A 61 22.82 2.50 -0.08
CA GLU A 61 21.56 1.74 -0.24
C GLU A 61 21.46 0.60 0.76
N ILE A 62 22.58 -0.10 1.01
CA ILE A 62 22.67 -1.13 2.05
C ILE A 62 22.36 -0.54 3.41
N ASN A 63 23.00 0.59 3.76
CA ASN A 63 22.80 1.26 5.04
C ASN A 63 21.36 1.78 5.23
N SER A 64 20.69 2.16 4.15
CA SER A 64 19.30 2.65 4.18
C SER A 64 18.24 1.57 3.98
N ALA A 65 18.67 0.31 3.76
CA ALA A 65 17.79 -0.82 3.42
C ALA A 65 16.81 -0.51 2.27
N SER A 66 17.24 0.32 1.30
CA SER A 66 16.39 0.82 0.21
C SER A 66 17.22 1.09 -1.03
N ALA A 67 16.64 0.89 -2.21
CA ALA A 67 17.24 1.27 -3.50
C ALA A 67 17.00 2.76 -3.86
N GLY A 68 16.69 3.60 -2.86
CA GLY A 68 16.36 5.01 -3.02
C GLY A 68 14.91 5.26 -3.47
N THR A 69 14.62 6.48 -3.90
CA THR A 69 13.28 6.89 -4.36
C THR A 69 13.10 6.57 -5.86
N GLY A 70 11.96 5.98 -6.23
CA GLY A 70 11.57 5.79 -7.63
C GLY A 70 11.84 4.42 -8.27
N PHE A 71 12.27 3.41 -7.51
CA PHE A 71 12.35 2.01 -8.00
C PHE A 71 10.98 1.40 -8.30
N PHE A 72 9.94 1.90 -7.61
CA PHE A 72 8.55 1.52 -7.80
C PHE A 72 7.76 2.74 -8.25
N LYS A 73 7.39 2.79 -9.53
CA LYS A 73 6.52 3.83 -10.11
C LYS A 73 5.22 3.16 -10.55
N ILE A 74 4.10 3.64 -10.03
CA ILE A 74 2.77 3.20 -10.46
C ILE A 74 2.39 4.04 -11.67
N THR A 75 2.55 3.48 -12.88
CA THR A 75 1.99 4.07 -14.09
C THR A 75 0.57 3.53 -14.29
N PRO A 76 -0.48 4.37 -14.36
CA PRO A 76 -1.84 3.91 -14.60
C PRO A 76 -1.95 3.15 -15.93
N LEU A 77 -2.76 2.09 -15.94
CA LEU A 77 -2.90 1.11 -17.04
C LEU A 77 -3.61 1.65 -18.30
N GLN A 78 -3.79 2.96 -18.46
CA GLN A 78 -4.64 3.52 -19.53
C GLN A 78 -3.99 3.47 -20.94
N ASP A 79 -2.70 3.17 -21.07
CA ASP A 79 -1.96 3.26 -22.34
C ASP A 79 -1.80 1.94 -23.14
N ARG A 80 -2.55 0.87 -22.85
CA ARG A 80 -2.36 -0.43 -23.54
C ARG A 80 -3.49 -0.94 -24.42
N VAL A 81 -4.46 -0.09 -24.76
CA VAL A 81 -5.45 -0.42 -25.81
C VAL A 81 -5.32 0.57 -26.96
N THR A 82 -4.46 0.27 -27.93
CA THR A 82 -4.70 0.40 -29.39
C THR A 82 -3.47 -0.13 -30.13
N GLY A 83 -3.62 -1.29 -30.76
CA GLY A 83 -2.55 -1.87 -31.58
C GLY A 83 -2.76 -3.35 -31.94
N ALA A 84 -4.00 -3.75 -32.22
CA ALA A 84 -4.28 -5.05 -32.83
C ALA A 84 -4.57 -4.85 -34.33
N THR A 85 -3.54 -5.15 -35.12
CA THR A 85 -3.46 -5.56 -36.53
C THR A 85 -4.74 -5.57 -37.37
N ARG A 86 -4.72 -4.88 -38.52
CA ARG A 86 -5.36 -5.34 -39.77
C ARG A 86 -4.52 -4.94 -40.99
N HIS A 87 -4.17 -5.98 -41.77
CA HIS A 87 -3.77 -6.08 -43.19
C HIS A 87 -2.93 -4.96 -43.82
#